data_AF-A0A0K2ZGS3-F1
#
_entry.id   AF-A0A0K2ZGS3-F1
#
_cell.length_a   1.000
_cell.length_b   1.000
_cell.length_c   1.000
_cell.angle_alpha   90.00
_cell.angle_beta   90.00
_cell.angle_gamma   90.00
#
_symmetry.space_group_name_H-M   'P 1'
#
loop_
_entity.id
_entity.type
_entity.pdbx_description
1 polymer ?
#
loop_
_entity_poly.entity_id
_entity_poly.type
_entity_poly.pdbx_seq_one_letter_code
_entity_poly.pdbx_strand_id
1 'polypeptide(L)'
;MKIQNSVRRGYLPLAIVGGLFASAALSSCQRAPADLPGVAGETAAAANAFGHDRPGMVVDAATAHRSGRTAGADAPPRDGIADAATPFEAGEIQRRLQEFFARVNANPPPSRAEQDAFAARLLASVDASDAARQAVAGAYRAMPASQAMERDMLRGMLVPSLQGRALVLDEANRIWAGKDKGLYAEMYETYFNLPGQATRAVYADALSTLDVRDTDQRTAVAALNFIGTIENDVSPGADVLKRSAVAQMNSLASGAGDALVRALAVQKIYRLSAPDEAADVAVHYIARGATGPLVMTTLDAVASGDVQLSPTLRSTLATAVARPSASSAERQRFGQVVGAGQ
;
A
#
# COMPACT_ATOMS: atom_id res chain seq x y z
N MET A 1 38.76 12.60 15.44
CA MET A 1 37.33 12.96 15.53
C MET A 1 36.65 12.48 14.26
N LYS A 2 35.90 11.37 14.32
CA LYS A 2 35.24 10.78 13.15
C LYS A 2 33.77 11.22 13.13
N ILE A 3 33.38 11.86 12.04
CA ILE A 3 31.99 12.25 11.76
C ILE A 3 31.28 11.00 11.23
N GLN A 4 30.27 10.52 11.97
CA GLN A 4 29.35 9.47 11.53
C GLN A 4 28.34 10.10 10.55
N ASN A 5 28.47 9.81 9.26
CA ASN A 5 27.41 10.08 8.30
C ASN A 5 26.37 8.96 8.37
N SER A 6 25.24 9.23 9.02
CA SER A 6 24.06 8.37 8.97
C SER A 6 23.45 8.44 7.56
N VAL A 7 23.67 7.42 6.75
CA VAL A 7 22.97 7.28 5.47
C VAL A 7 21.54 6.84 5.76
N ARG A 8 20.56 7.70 5.46
CA ARG A 8 19.13 7.37 5.50
C ARG A 8 18.86 6.22 4.53
N ARG A 9 18.30 5.12 5.05
CA ARG A 9 17.76 3.98 4.28
C ARG A 9 16.73 4.51 3.26
N GLY A 10 17.11 4.52 1.98
CA GLY A 10 16.25 4.91 0.88
C GLY A 10 15.33 3.75 0.49
N TYR A 11 14.04 4.03 0.38
CA TYR A 11 13.03 3.09 -0.11
C TYR A 11 13.20 2.88 -1.62
N LEU A 12 13.41 1.63 -2.05
CA LEU A 12 13.21 1.21 -3.43
C LEU A 12 11.96 0.31 -3.48
N PRO A 13 10.84 0.72 -4.10
CA PRO A 13 9.73 -0.20 -4.33
C PRO A 13 10.11 -1.12 -5.50
N LEU A 14 10.51 -2.35 -5.19
CA LEU A 14 10.72 -3.37 -6.22
C LEU A 14 9.35 -3.93 -6.63
N ALA A 15 8.86 -3.45 -7.77
CA ALA A 15 7.67 -3.94 -8.43
C ALA A 15 7.94 -5.36 -8.97
N ILE A 16 7.39 -6.38 -8.31
CA ILE A 16 7.28 -7.72 -8.88
C ILE A 16 5.80 -8.10 -8.89
N VAL A 17 5.23 -7.91 -10.07
CA VAL A 17 4.12 -8.62 -10.72
C VAL A 17 3.04 -9.20 -9.79
N GLY A 18 2.07 -8.35 -9.49
CA GLY A 18 0.71 -8.71 -9.13
C GLY A 18 -0.20 -7.56 -9.53
N GLY A 19 -0.95 -7.72 -10.62
CA GLY A 19 -1.96 -6.74 -11.05
C GLY A 19 -1.41 -5.53 -11.80
N LEU A 20 -1.74 -5.44 -13.08
CA LEU A 20 -1.39 -4.35 -13.96
C LEU A 20 -2.28 -3.13 -13.65
N PHE A 21 -2.01 -2.42 -12.56
CA PHE A 21 -2.42 -1.01 -12.32
C PHE A 21 -1.52 -0.37 -11.25
N ALA A 22 -0.19 -0.41 -11.48
CA ALA A 22 0.68 0.59 -10.86
C ALA A 22 0.53 1.90 -11.63
N SER A 23 -0.16 2.88 -11.06
CA SER A 23 -0.10 4.28 -11.52
C SER A 23 -0.10 5.23 -10.33
N ALA A 24 1.12 5.67 -10.03
CA ALA A 24 1.51 6.96 -9.43
C ALA A 24 0.41 7.85 -8.83
N ALA A 25 0.42 7.94 -7.49
CA ALA A 25 -0.06 9.04 -6.64
C ALA A 25 0.34 8.65 -5.20
N LEU A 26 1.13 9.34 -4.38
CA LEU A 26 1.60 10.72 -4.28
C LEU A 26 2.98 10.72 -3.61
N SER A 27 4.00 11.25 -4.30
CA SER A 27 5.15 11.85 -3.60
C SER A 27 4.71 13.21 -3.10
N SER A 28 4.39 13.32 -1.81
CA SER A 28 4.52 14.50 -0.93
C SER A 28 3.47 14.48 0.19
N CYS A 29 3.75 13.71 1.24
CA CYS A 29 3.33 14.10 2.58
C CYS A 29 4.58 14.11 3.45
N GLN A 30 5.11 15.32 3.65
CA GLN A 30 6.07 15.60 4.70
C GLN A 30 5.48 15.10 6.02
N ARG A 31 6.27 14.30 6.76
CA ARG A 31 5.98 13.95 8.16
C ARG A 31 5.85 15.24 8.97
N ALA A 32 4.64 15.56 9.40
CA ALA A 32 4.42 16.28 10.65
C ALA A 32 4.15 15.22 11.74
N PRO A 33 4.81 15.28 12.90
CA PRO A 33 4.50 14.37 14.01
C PRO A 33 3.09 14.67 14.52
N ALA A 34 2.26 13.62 14.62
CA ALA A 34 0.98 13.72 15.31
C ALA A 34 1.25 13.67 16.82
N ASP A 35 1.04 14.79 17.50
CA ASP A 35 0.86 14.84 18.95
C ASP A 35 -0.44 14.10 19.30
N LEU A 36 -0.32 13.07 20.14
CA LEU A 36 -1.44 12.39 20.78
C LEU A 36 -1.78 13.12 22.08
N PRO A 37 -3.03 13.55 22.34
CA PRO A 37 -3.41 13.98 23.67
C PRO A 37 -3.70 12.76 24.56
N GLY A 38 -2.93 12.66 25.64
CA GLY A 38 -3.12 11.70 26.74
C GLY A 38 -4.32 12.05 27.62
N VAL A 39 -4.83 11.01 28.27
CA VAL A 39 -6.00 11.03 29.16
C VAL A 39 -5.59 11.44 30.59
N ALA A 40 -6.21 12.50 31.10
CA ALA A 40 -6.50 12.82 32.51
C ALA A 40 -7.41 14.08 32.46
N GLY A 41 -8.59 14.20 33.09
CA GLY A 41 -8.94 13.90 34.47
C GLY A 41 -9.50 15.20 35.09
N GLU A 42 -10.83 15.30 35.16
CA GLU A 42 -11.67 16.05 36.12
C GLU A 42 -11.59 17.59 36.34
N THR A 43 -12.82 18.15 36.41
CA THR A 43 -13.34 19.33 37.16
C THR A 43 -13.34 20.76 36.57
N ALA A 44 -14.58 21.20 36.29
CA ALA A 44 -15.26 22.43 36.75
C ALA A 44 -14.94 23.86 36.20
N ALA A 45 -16.03 24.48 35.75
CA ALA A 45 -16.46 25.89 35.91
C ALA A 45 -15.90 27.04 35.02
N ALA A 46 -16.84 27.57 34.21
CA ALA A 46 -17.12 28.94 33.77
C ALA A 46 -16.14 30.11 34.05
N ALA A 47 -15.86 30.93 33.02
CA ALA A 47 -16.33 32.33 32.89
C ALA A 47 -15.54 33.16 31.85
N ASN A 48 -16.30 33.84 30.96
CA ASN A 48 -16.17 35.20 30.42
C ASN A 48 -14.84 35.81 29.89
N ALA A 49 -14.97 36.28 28.64
CA ALA A 49 -14.75 37.64 28.12
C ALA A 49 -13.32 38.22 27.97
N PHE A 50 -13.06 38.73 26.74
CA PHE A 50 -12.39 39.98 26.31
C PHE A 50 -12.04 39.76 24.81
N GLY A 51 -12.45 40.53 23.78
CA GLY A 51 -12.80 41.94 23.69
C GLY A 51 -11.62 42.74 23.13
N HIS A 52 -11.55 42.96 21.80
CA HIS A 52 -11.20 44.25 21.17
C HIS A 52 -11.18 44.23 19.63
N ASP A 53 -12.09 45.04 19.07
CA ASP A 53 -11.95 46.08 18.02
C ASP A 53 -11.32 45.84 16.62
N ARG A 54 -12.19 46.13 15.63
CA ARG A 54 -12.02 46.56 14.21
C ARG A 54 -11.41 48.00 14.13
N PRO A 55 -11.18 48.68 12.96
CA PRO A 55 -11.75 48.55 11.60
C PRO A 55 -10.69 48.73 10.46
N GLY A 56 -10.94 48.78 9.14
CA GLY A 56 -12.09 48.72 8.24
C GLY A 56 -11.62 49.18 6.84
N MET A 57 -12.25 48.74 5.75
CA MET A 57 -12.48 49.56 4.55
C MET A 57 -13.47 48.88 3.59
N VAL A 58 -14.47 49.66 3.20
CA VAL A 58 -15.54 49.39 2.24
C VAL A 58 -15.15 50.05 0.93
N VAL A 59 -15.30 49.39 -0.24
CA VAL A 59 -15.76 50.06 -1.47
C VAL A 59 -16.54 49.08 -2.37
N ASP A 60 -17.61 49.64 -2.93
CA ASP A 60 -18.74 49.12 -3.69
C ASP A 60 -18.51 48.36 -5.01
N ALA A 61 -19.62 47.71 -5.40
CA ALA A 61 -19.91 47.12 -6.68
C ALA A 61 -19.93 48.12 -7.85
N ALA A 62 -19.54 47.65 -9.05
CA ALA A 62 -20.03 48.20 -10.31
C ALA A 62 -20.08 47.12 -11.40
N THR A 63 -21.29 46.85 -11.85
CA THR A 63 -21.66 46.05 -13.02
C THR A 63 -21.26 46.77 -14.32
N ALA A 64 -20.74 46.05 -15.30
CA ALA A 64 -20.73 46.50 -16.70
C ALA A 64 -21.07 45.32 -17.64
N HIS A 65 -22.24 45.43 -18.27
CA HIS A 65 -22.66 44.63 -19.43
C HIS A 65 -22.02 45.16 -20.72
N ARG A 66 -21.64 44.27 -21.65
CA ARG A 66 -22.23 44.10 -23.00
C ARG A 66 -21.21 43.72 -24.11
N SER A 67 -21.38 42.48 -24.58
CA SER A 67 -21.41 41.93 -25.95
C SER A 67 -20.28 42.09 -26.98
N GLY A 68 -19.89 40.93 -27.53
CA GLY A 68 -19.45 40.71 -28.91
C GLY A 68 -19.67 39.26 -29.34
N ARG A 69 -20.73 38.99 -30.11
CA ARG A 69 -21.07 37.76 -30.86
C ARG A 69 -20.27 37.83 -32.19
N THR A 70 -19.69 36.81 -32.82
CA THR A 70 -20.21 35.53 -33.37
C THR A 70 -19.02 34.77 -34.02
N ALA A 71 -19.03 33.42 -34.03
CA ALA A 71 -18.96 32.55 -35.23
C ALA A 71 -18.32 31.17 -34.94
N GLY A 72 -18.92 30.11 -35.48
CA GLY A 72 -18.23 28.85 -35.80
C GLY A 72 -18.68 27.63 -34.99
N ALA A 73 -19.45 26.76 -35.64
CA ALA A 73 -19.96 25.50 -35.13
C ALA A 73 -18.86 24.41 -34.98
N ASP A 74 -19.24 23.34 -34.26
CA ASP A 74 -18.55 22.05 -34.07
C ASP A 74 -17.31 22.02 -33.16
N ALA A 75 -17.56 22.09 -31.86
CA ALA A 75 -16.72 21.40 -30.87
C ALA A 75 -17.64 20.55 -29.96
N PRO A 76 -17.36 19.26 -29.74
CA PRO A 76 -18.11 18.48 -28.76
C PRO A 76 -17.89 19.07 -27.35
N PRO A 77 -18.89 19.01 -26.46
CA PRO A 77 -18.80 19.65 -25.16
C PRO A 77 -17.68 19.01 -24.34
N ARG A 78 -16.75 19.83 -23.85
CA ARG A 78 -15.76 19.42 -22.83
C ARG A 78 -16.44 19.45 -21.46
N ASP A 79 -17.31 18.48 -21.20
CA ASP A 79 -18.05 18.33 -19.92
C ASP A 79 -17.24 17.64 -18.80
N GLY A 80 -15.91 17.59 -18.89
CA GLY A 80 -15.09 16.81 -17.94
C GLY A 80 -14.75 17.49 -16.62
N ILE A 81 -14.79 18.83 -16.54
CA ILE A 81 -14.16 19.57 -15.43
C ILE A 81 -15.19 20.27 -14.51
N ALA A 82 -16.36 20.64 -15.03
CA ALA A 82 -17.38 21.34 -14.25
C ALA A 82 -18.23 20.41 -13.37
N ASP A 83 -18.37 19.13 -13.72
CA ASP A 83 -19.28 18.18 -13.05
C ASP A 83 -18.61 17.29 -11.98
N ALA A 84 -17.29 17.45 -11.77
CA ALA A 84 -16.55 16.73 -10.73
C ALA A 84 -16.83 17.28 -9.31
N ALA A 85 -17.40 18.49 -9.21
CA ALA A 85 -17.64 19.17 -7.94
C ALA A 85 -18.99 18.81 -7.28
N THR A 86 -19.94 18.25 -8.03
CA THR A 86 -21.28 17.94 -7.52
C THR A 86 -21.30 16.53 -6.93
N PRO A 87 -21.51 16.33 -5.62
CA PRO A 87 -21.61 14.98 -5.05
C PRO A 87 -22.66 14.10 -5.76
N PHE A 88 -22.47 12.78 -5.73
CA PHE A 88 -23.52 11.84 -6.07
C PHE A 88 -24.56 11.79 -4.95
N GLU A 89 -25.83 11.72 -5.33
CA GLU A 89 -26.89 11.38 -4.40
C GLU A 89 -26.71 9.95 -3.90
N ALA A 90 -26.98 9.72 -2.61
CA ALA A 90 -26.73 8.43 -1.96
C ALA A 90 -27.44 7.26 -2.68
N GLY A 91 -28.66 7.48 -3.17
CA GLY A 91 -29.43 6.48 -3.93
C GLY A 91 -28.87 6.14 -5.31
N GLU A 92 -27.97 6.96 -5.87
CA GLU A 92 -27.36 6.71 -7.18
C GLU A 92 -26.01 6.00 -7.12
N ILE A 93 -25.33 6.04 -5.97
CA ILE A 93 -23.93 5.59 -5.83
C ILE A 93 -23.71 4.17 -6.34
N GLN A 94 -24.59 3.24 -5.98
CA GLN A 94 -24.46 1.84 -6.43
C GLN A 94 -24.51 1.73 -7.95
N ARG A 95 -25.49 2.39 -8.59
CA ARG A 95 -25.62 2.40 -10.05
C ARG A 95 -24.41 3.06 -10.71
N ARG A 96 -23.93 4.19 -10.17
CA ARG A 96 -22.76 4.91 -10.70
C ARG A 96 -21.49 4.09 -10.63
N LEU A 97 -21.26 3.37 -9.53
CA LEU A 97 -20.13 2.44 -9.39
C LEU A 97 -20.23 1.29 -10.40
N GLN A 98 -21.40 0.69 -10.57
CA GLN A 98 -21.63 -0.38 -11.54
C GLN A 98 -21.38 0.10 -12.98
N GLU A 99 -21.91 1.27 -13.35
CA GLU A 99 -21.68 1.89 -14.67
C GLU A 99 -20.21 2.18 -14.91
N PHE A 100 -19.52 2.73 -13.90
CA PHE A 100 -18.09 3.00 -13.98
C PHE A 100 -17.28 1.73 -14.21
N PHE A 101 -17.48 0.67 -13.42
CA PHE A 101 -16.75 -0.58 -13.59
C PHE A 101 -17.11 -1.34 -14.87
N ALA A 102 -18.36 -1.23 -15.33
CA ALA A 102 -18.74 -1.73 -16.65
C ALA A 102 -17.98 -1.01 -17.77
N ARG A 103 -17.77 0.31 -17.66
CA ARG A 103 -16.97 1.07 -18.62
C ARG A 103 -15.48 0.74 -18.54
N VAL A 104 -14.91 0.48 -17.35
CA VAL A 104 -13.50 0.11 -17.19
C VAL A 104 -13.14 -1.11 -18.04
N ASN A 105 -14.09 -2.05 -18.18
CA ASN A 105 -13.93 -3.25 -19.00
C ASN A 105 -14.33 -3.05 -20.48
N ALA A 106 -14.72 -1.83 -20.91
CA ALA A 106 -15.13 -1.51 -22.27
C ALA A 106 -13.95 -1.08 -23.17
N ASN A 107 -14.20 -0.99 -24.48
CA ASN A 107 -13.22 -0.51 -25.46
C ASN A 107 -13.76 0.72 -26.23
N PRO A 108 -13.17 1.93 -26.07
CA PRO A 108 -12.06 2.24 -25.18
C PRO A 108 -12.48 2.32 -23.69
N PRO A 109 -11.58 1.99 -22.75
CA PRO A 109 -11.81 2.20 -21.32
C PRO A 109 -11.84 3.71 -20.98
N PRO A 110 -12.30 4.11 -19.78
CA PRO A 110 -12.28 5.50 -19.34
C PRO A 110 -10.86 6.03 -19.31
N SER A 111 -10.67 7.23 -19.84
CA SER A 111 -9.43 7.98 -19.77
C SER A 111 -9.05 8.28 -18.31
N ARG A 112 -7.78 8.59 -18.07
CA ARG A 112 -7.31 8.94 -16.71
C ARG A 112 -8.07 10.12 -16.11
N ALA A 113 -8.37 11.14 -16.92
CA ALA A 113 -9.16 12.30 -16.49
C ALA A 113 -10.58 11.92 -16.06
N GLU A 114 -11.23 10.98 -16.77
CA GLU A 114 -12.56 10.48 -16.38
C GLU A 114 -12.49 9.68 -15.07
N GLN A 115 -11.44 8.88 -14.87
CA GLN A 115 -11.23 8.13 -13.63
C GLN A 115 -11.01 9.09 -12.45
N ASP A 116 -10.16 10.10 -12.61
CA ASP A 116 -9.86 11.08 -11.57
C ASP A 116 -11.08 11.94 -11.24
N ALA A 117 -11.88 12.33 -12.25
CA ALA A 117 -13.13 13.07 -12.05
C ALA A 117 -14.18 12.23 -11.30
N PHE A 118 -14.33 10.95 -11.65
CA PHE A 118 -15.22 10.04 -10.94
C PHE A 118 -14.78 9.85 -9.48
N ALA A 119 -13.48 9.63 -9.26
CA ALA A 119 -12.92 9.48 -7.91
C ALA A 119 -13.14 10.73 -7.05
N ALA A 120 -12.87 11.92 -7.59
CA ALA A 120 -13.09 13.18 -6.89
C ALA A 120 -14.56 13.35 -6.49
N ARG A 121 -15.49 13.03 -7.39
CA ARG A 121 -16.93 13.12 -7.14
C ARG A 121 -17.41 12.09 -6.10
N LEU A 122 -16.90 10.85 -6.18
CA LEU A 122 -17.18 9.81 -5.19
C LEU A 122 -16.70 10.23 -3.80
N LEU A 123 -15.48 10.77 -3.69
CA LEU A 123 -14.92 11.27 -2.44
C LEU A 123 -15.72 12.43 -1.87
N ALA A 124 -16.11 13.41 -2.70
CA ALA A 124 -16.97 14.51 -2.29
C ALA A 124 -18.30 14.02 -1.70
N SER A 125 -18.85 12.93 -2.26
CA SER A 125 -20.07 12.28 -1.74
C SER A 125 -19.84 11.63 -0.37
N VAL A 126 -18.76 10.85 -0.25
CA VAL A 126 -18.36 10.16 0.98
C VAL A 126 -18.06 11.15 2.11
N ASP A 127 -17.47 12.31 1.80
CA ASP A 127 -17.13 13.31 2.81
C ASP A 127 -18.38 14.09 3.26
N ALA A 128 -19.29 14.40 2.34
CA ALA A 128 -20.45 15.25 2.61
C ALA A 128 -21.62 14.54 3.33
N SER A 129 -21.78 13.21 3.20
CA SER A 129 -23.02 12.53 3.62
C SER A 129 -22.82 11.14 4.24
N ASP A 130 -23.44 10.91 5.39
CA ASP A 130 -23.52 9.57 6.01
C ASP A 130 -24.27 8.56 5.14
N ALA A 131 -25.34 9.00 4.47
CA ALA A 131 -26.09 8.14 3.57
C ALA A 131 -25.22 7.70 2.38
N ALA A 132 -24.38 8.61 1.86
CA ALA A 132 -23.43 8.27 0.81
C ALA A 132 -22.36 7.29 1.31
N ARG A 133 -21.82 7.48 2.53
CA ARG A 133 -20.89 6.54 3.17
C ARG A 133 -21.50 5.13 3.28
N GLN A 134 -22.74 5.03 3.75
CA GLN A 134 -23.45 3.76 3.86
C GLN A 134 -23.68 3.10 2.50
N ALA A 135 -24.04 3.87 1.47
CA ALA A 135 -24.23 3.36 0.12
C ALA A 135 -22.91 2.83 -0.49
N VAL A 136 -21.80 3.56 -0.32
CA VAL A 136 -20.47 3.09 -0.74
C VAL A 136 -20.06 1.84 0.03
N ALA A 137 -20.25 1.81 1.35
CA ALA A 137 -19.96 0.64 2.16
C ALA A 137 -20.75 -0.60 1.70
N GLY A 138 -22.06 -0.42 1.43
CA GLY A 138 -22.93 -1.47 0.93
C GLY A 138 -22.49 -1.98 -0.44
N ALA A 139 -22.17 -1.07 -1.36
CA ALA A 139 -21.65 -1.42 -2.68
C ALA A 139 -20.32 -2.18 -2.58
N TYR A 140 -19.38 -1.72 -1.75
CA TYR A 140 -18.09 -2.36 -1.58
C TYR A 140 -18.22 -3.77 -0.99
N ARG A 141 -19.10 -3.95 0.00
CA ARG A 141 -19.39 -5.27 0.62
C ARG A 141 -20.00 -6.26 -0.37
N ALA A 142 -20.81 -5.78 -1.31
CA ALA A 142 -21.48 -6.62 -2.29
C ALA A 142 -20.53 -7.13 -3.40
N MET A 143 -19.31 -6.59 -3.51
CA MET A 143 -18.34 -7.00 -4.54
C MET A 143 -17.66 -8.33 -4.15
N PRO A 144 -17.83 -9.42 -4.91
CA PRO A 144 -17.20 -10.71 -4.61
C PRO A 144 -15.68 -10.68 -4.84
N ALA A 145 -14.98 -11.70 -4.33
CA ALA A 145 -13.54 -11.88 -4.55
C ALA A 145 -13.14 -11.98 -6.04
N SER A 146 -14.05 -12.43 -6.92
CA SER A 146 -13.82 -12.47 -8.36
C SER A 146 -13.71 -11.08 -9.00
N GLN A 147 -14.17 -10.02 -8.33
CA GLN A 147 -14.04 -8.61 -8.76
C GLN A 147 -12.83 -7.92 -8.10
N ALA A 148 -11.70 -8.63 -8.01
CA ALA A 148 -10.56 -8.12 -7.26
C ALA A 148 -9.95 -6.84 -7.87
N MET A 149 -10.02 -6.66 -9.19
CA MET A 149 -9.56 -5.44 -9.86
C MET A 149 -10.44 -4.26 -9.46
N GLU A 150 -11.76 -4.41 -9.52
CA GLU A 150 -12.71 -3.36 -9.16
C GLU A 150 -12.61 -3.02 -7.67
N ARG A 151 -12.41 -4.02 -6.81
CA ARG A 151 -12.18 -3.82 -5.36
C ARG A 151 -10.89 -3.01 -5.11
N ASP A 152 -9.83 -3.30 -5.85
CA ASP A 152 -8.58 -2.55 -5.76
C ASP A 152 -8.74 -1.11 -6.26
N MET A 153 -9.41 -0.92 -7.39
CA MET A 153 -9.73 0.42 -7.91
C MET A 153 -10.58 1.23 -6.93
N LEU A 154 -11.63 0.64 -6.36
CA LEU A 154 -12.47 1.31 -5.37
C LEU A 154 -11.68 1.71 -4.13
N ARG A 155 -10.84 0.81 -3.60
CA ARG A 155 -9.92 1.12 -2.51
C ARG A 155 -9.02 2.30 -2.87
N GLY A 156 -8.39 2.28 -4.05
CA GLY A 156 -7.53 3.36 -4.52
C GLY A 156 -8.24 4.70 -4.62
N MET A 157 -9.50 4.71 -5.03
CA MET A 157 -10.34 5.92 -5.08
C MET A 157 -10.70 6.44 -3.67
N LEU A 158 -10.85 5.57 -2.68
CA LEU A 158 -11.30 5.94 -1.33
C LEU A 158 -10.16 6.37 -0.38
N VAL A 159 -8.98 5.75 -0.47
CA VAL A 159 -7.83 6.00 0.43
C VAL A 159 -7.39 7.46 0.55
N PRO A 160 -7.53 8.34 -0.46
CA PRO A 160 -7.17 9.75 -0.30
C PRO A 160 -7.97 10.50 0.79
N SER A 161 -9.25 10.18 1.00
CA SER A 161 -10.09 10.80 2.05
C SER A 161 -9.95 10.12 3.41
N LEU A 162 -10.09 10.89 4.50
CA LEU A 162 -10.18 10.33 5.86
C LEU A 162 -11.40 9.41 6.02
N GLN A 163 -12.56 9.82 5.51
CA GLN A 163 -13.77 9.00 5.57
C GLN A 163 -13.69 7.81 4.62
N GLY A 164 -13.07 7.99 3.44
CA GLY A 164 -12.80 6.89 2.53
C GLY A 164 -11.86 5.84 3.14
N ARG A 165 -10.80 6.24 3.86
CA ARG A 165 -9.94 5.32 4.63
C ARG A 165 -10.72 4.54 5.68
N ALA A 166 -11.62 5.20 6.41
CA ALA A 166 -12.45 4.52 7.40
C ALA A 166 -13.31 3.42 6.77
N LEU A 167 -13.94 3.70 5.60
CA LEU A 167 -14.72 2.70 4.86
C LEU A 167 -13.89 1.48 4.44
N VAL A 168 -12.67 1.70 3.96
CA VAL A 168 -11.75 0.63 3.53
C VAL A 168 -11.30 -0.20 4.74
N LEU A 169 -11.01 0.43 5.89
CA LEU A 169 -10.65 -0.26 7.13
C LEU A 169 -11.81 -1.05 7.72
N ASP A 170 -13.01 -0.49 7.74
CA ASP A 170 -14.22 -1.18 8.21
C ASP A 170 -14.49 -2.45 7.40
N GLU A 171 -14.25 -2.40 6.09
CA GLU A 171 -14.38 -3.57 5.23
C GLU A 171 -13.33 -4.64 5.54
N ALA A 172 -12.07 -4.26 5.73
CA ALA A 172 -11.02 -5.21 6.13
C ALA A 172 -11.29 -5.84 7.51
N ASN A 173 -11.75 -5.04 8.47
CA ASN A 173 -12.15 -5.52 9.80
C ASN A 173 -13.33 -6.48 9.72
N ARG A 174 -14.31 -6.20 8.85
CA ARG A 174 -15.45 -7.09 8.62
C ARG A 174 -15.02 -8.42 7.99
N ILE A 175 -14.17 -8.40 6.97
CA ILE A 175 -13.62 -9.62 6.34
C ILE A 175 -12.92 -10.48 7.40
N TRP A 176 -12.09 -9.86 8.24
CA TRP A 176 -11.39 -10.55 9.32
C TRP A 176 -12.35 -11.16 10.36
N ALA A 177 -13.34 -10.39 10.82
CA ALA A 177 -14.33 -10.84 11.79
C ALA A 177 -15.22 -11.96 11.24
N GLY A 178 -15.58 -11.88 9.95
CA GLY A 178 -16.37 -12.89 9.25
C GLY A 178 -15.58 -14.11 8.80
N LYS A 179 -14.23 -14.08 8.89
CA LYS A 179 -13.33 -15.14 8.42
C LYS A 179 -13.57 -15.51 6.95
N ASP A 180 -13.86 -14.52 6.11
CA ASP A 180 -14.08 -14.70 4.68
C ASP A 180 -12.73 -14.88 3.97
N LYS A 181 -12.25 -16.13 3.97
CA LYS A 181 -10.93 -16.50 3.40
C LYS A 181 -10.79 -16.13 1.93
N GLY A 182 -11.90 -16.05 1.19
CA GLY A 182 -11.89 -15.64 -0.22
C GLY A 182 -11.43 -14.19 -0.42
N LEU A 183 -11.50 -13.36 0.62
CA LEU A 183 -11.13 -11.94 0.61
C LEU A 183 -9.91 -11.61 1.48
N TYR A 184 -9.16 -12.62 1.93
CA TYR A 184 -8.01 -12.42 2.81
C TYR A 184 -6.88 -11.63 2.15
N ALA A 185 -6.64 -11.83 0.85
CA ALA A 185 -5.65 -11.04 0.11
C ALA A 185 -6.00 -9.55 0.18
N GLU A 186 -7.24 -9.18 -0.12
CA GLU A 186 -7.76 -7.80 -0.11
C GLU A 186 -7.65 -7.18 1.29
N MET A 187 -7.95 -7.97 2.33
CA MET A 187 -7.82 -7.58 3.72
C MET A 187 -6.35 -7.29 4.09
N TYR A 188 -5.42 -8.21 3.81
CA TYR A 188 -4.01 -8.01 4.14
C TYR A 188 -3.39 -6.86 3.35
N GLU A 189 -3.71 -6.71 2.06
CA GLU A 189 -3.28 -5.58 1.26
C GLU A 189 -3.80 -4.24 1.83
N THR A 190 -5.01 -4.23 2.40
CA THR A 190 -5.56 -3.05 3.08
C THR A 190 -4.74 -2.67 4.30
N TYR A 191 -4.46 -3.63 5.19
CA TYR A 191 -3.63 -3.38 6.37
C TYR A 191 -2.18 -3.03 6.02
N PHE A 192 -1.65 -3.58 4.93
CA PHE A 192 -0.34 -3.20 4.41
C PHE A 192 -0.30 -1.72 3.99
N ASN A 193 -1.32 -1.26 3.26
CA ASN A 193 -1.40 0.12 2.77
C ASN A 193 -1.80 1.13 3.85
N LEU A 194 -2.41 0.67 4.95
CA LEU A 194 -2.82 1.47 6.10
C LEU A 194 -2.12 0.96 7.37
N PRO A 195 -0.79 1.22 7.51
CA PRO A 195 0.01 0.66 8.59
C PRO A 195 -0.47 1.15 9.96
N GLY A 196 -0.32 0.28 10.97
CA GLY A 196 -0.73 0.55 12.35
C GLY A 196 -2.22 0.39 12.65
N GLN A 197 -3.04 0.04 11.65
CA GLN A 197 -4.49 -0.15 11.83
C GLN A 197 -4.87 -1.60 12.20
N ALA A 198 -3.96 -2.55 12.01
CA ALA A 198 -4.20 -3.96 12.32
C ALA A 198 -3.85 -4.30 13.78
N THR A 199 -4.66 -5.15 14.42
CA THR A 199 -4.35 -5.66 15.75
C THR A 199 -3.34 -6.82 15.69
N ARG A 200 -2.74 -7.18 16.83
CA ARG A 200 -1.86 -8.37 16.93
C ARG A 200 -2.54 -9.67 16.50
N ALA A 201 -3.84 -9.79 16.75
CA ALA A 201 -4.58 -10.98 16.36
C ALA A 201 -4.67 -11.11 14.83
N VAL A 202 -4.70 -9.99 14.08
CA VAL A 202 -4.64 -10.01 12.61
C VAL A 202 -3.26 -10.50 12.14
N TYR A 203 -2.17 -10.07 12.78
CA TYR A 203 -0.83 -10.60 12.46
C TYR A 203 -0.70 -12.09 12.77
N ALA A 204 -1.26 -12.56 13.89
CA ALA A 204 -1.28 -13.98 14.22
C ALA A 204 -2.07 -14.79 13.16
N ASP A 205 -3.21 -14.28 12.69
CA ASP A 205 -4.01 -14.88 11.61
C ASP A 205 -3.22 -14.90 10.28
N ALA A 206 -2.50 -13.83 9.96
CA ALA A 206 -1.61 -13.75 8.81
C ALA A 206 -0.50 -14.80 8.86
N LEU A 207 0.14 -14.97 10.01
CA LEU A 207 1.16 -16.00 10.22
C LEU A 207 0.57 -17.41 10.09
N SER A 208 -0.62 -17.64 10.65
CA SER A 208 -1.32 -18.92 10.53
C SER A 208 -1.74 -19.20 9.08
N THR A 209 -2.09 -18.18 8.30
CA THR A 209 -2.44 -18.31 6.87
C THR A 209 -1.26 -18.87 6.07
N LEU A 210 -0.02 -18.52 6.44
CA LEU A 210 1.19 -19.03 5.79
C LEU A 210 1.52 -20.49 6.11
N ASP A 211 0.92 -21.08 7.15
CA ASP A 211 1.13 -22.49 7.51
C ASP A 211 0.23 -23.45 6.70
N VAL A 212 -0.83 -22.91 6.07
CA VAL A 212 -1.78 -23.71 5.29
C VAL A 212 -1.15 -24.06 3.94
N ARG A 213 -1.01 -25.37 3.68
CA ARG A 213 -0.34 -25.91 2.49
C ARG A 213 -0.94 -25.47 1.15
N ASP A 214 -2.23 -25.15 1.15
CA ASP A 214 -2.99 -24.79 -0.06
C ASP A 214 -3.38 -23.30 -0.10
N THR A 215 -2.73 -22.45 0.70
CA THR A 215 -2.89 -21.00 0.55
C THR A 215 -2.46 -20.57 -0.85
N ASP A 216 -3.35 -19.88 -1.55
CA ASP A 216 -3.06 -19.39 -2.88
C ASP A 216 -1.92 -18.35 -2.83
N GLN A 217 -1.18 -18.26 -3.94
CA GLN A 217 0.00 -17.41 -4.03
C GLN A 217 -0.31 -15.94 -3.72
N ARG A 218 -1.46 -15.43 -4.14
CA ARG A 218 -1.83 -14.02 -3.93
C ARG A 218 -2.03 -13.75 -2.45
N THR A 219 -2.81 -14.58 -1.77
CA THR A 219 -3.05 -14.45 -0.33
C THR A 219 -1.75 -14.59 0.46
N ALA A 220 -0.88 -15.55 0.10
CA ALA A 220 0.42 -15.72 0.75
C ALA A 220 1.31 -14.47 0.59
N VAL A 221 1.39 -13.91 -0.63
CA VAL A 221 2.16 -12.68 -0.90
C VAL A 221 1.59 -11.49 -0.13
N ALA A 222 0.26 -11.32 -0.12
CA ALA A 222 -0.40 -10.25 0.62
C ALA A 222 -0.13 -10.36 2.13
N ALA A 223 -0.24 -11.57 2.70
CA ALA A 223 0.06 -11.84 4.10
C ALA A 223 1.53 -11.54 4.43
N LEU A 224 2.49 -11.98 3.60
CA LEU A 224 3.91 -11.70 3.78
C LEU A 224 4.23 -10.21 3.73
N ASN A 225 3.60 -9.46 2.81
CA ASN A 225 3.78 -8.02 2.72
C ASN A 225 3.22 -7.32 3.96
N PHE A 226 2.02 -7.70 4.41
CA PHE A 226 1.43 -7.20 5.64
C PHE A 226 2.31 -7.51 6.86
N ILE A 227 2.76 -8.75 7.04
CA ILE A 227 3.71 -9.15 8.10
C ILE A 227 4.99 -8.31 8.06
N GLY A 228 5.48 -7.99 6.85
CA GLY A 228 6.66 -7.13 6.68
C GLY A 228 6.51 -5.73 7.30
N THR A 229 5.29 -5.25 7.55
CA THR A 229 5.07 -3.95 8.22
C THR A 229 5.49 -3.96 9.70
N ILE A 230 5.62 -5.15 10.32
CA ILE A 230 6.11 -5.32 11.71
C ILE A 230 7.53 -4.78 11.87
N GLU A 231 8.34 -4.70 10.81
CA GLU A 231 9.69 -4.10 10.86
C GLU A 231 9.68 -2.74 11.58
N ASN A 232 8.67 -1.93 11.28
CA ASN A 232 8.53 -0.57 11.81
C ASN A 232 7.69 -0.50 13.10
N ASP A 233 7.20 -1.64 13.62
CA ASP A 233 6.46 -1.68 14.87
C ASP A 233 7.41 -1.55 16.07
N VAL A 234 7.16 -0.51 16.86
CA VAL A 234 7.88 -0.16 18.10
C VAL A 234 6.99 -0.29 19.34
N SER A 235 5.81 -0.89 19.19
CA SER A 235 4.83 -1.04 20.28
C SER A 235 5.30 -2.07 21.32
N PRO A 236 4.85 -1.99 22.58
CA PRO A 236 5.28 -2.91 23.65
C PRO A 236 4.97 -4.38 23.35
N GLY A 237 5.98 -5.19 23.02
CA GLY A 237 5.80 -6.60 22.61
C GLY A 237 5.95 -6.87 21.11
N ALA A 238 6.30 -5.85 20.31
CA ALA A 238 6.66 -6.01 18.91
C ALA A 238 7.81 -7.01 18.71
N ASP A 239 8.76 -7.11 19.64
CA ASP A 239 9.88 -8.07 19.55
C ASP A 239 9.42 -9.53 19.58
N VAL A 240 8.39 -9.85 20.37
CA VAL A 240 7.81 -11.20 20.39
C VAL A 240 7.19 -11.50 19.03
N LEU A 241 6.46 -10.54 18.46
CA LEU A 241 5.84 -10.67 17.15
C LEU A 241 6.89 -10.82 16.04
N LYS A 242 7.98 -10.04 16.07
CA LYS A 242 9.11 -10.16 15.14
C LYS A 242 9.74 -11.55 15.20
N ARG A 243 10.00 -12.08 16.41
CA ARG A 243 10.54 -13.44 16.57
C ARG A 243 9.60 -14.52 16.04
N SER A 244 8.31 -14.44 16.34
CA SER A 244 7.30 -15.37 15.79
C SER A 244 7.21 -15.29 14.27
N ALA A 245 7.27 -14.08 13.71
CA ALA A 245 7.26 -13.87 12.27
C ALA A 245 8.49 -14.48 11.60
N VAL A 246 9.69 -14.25 12.13
CA VAL A 246 10.93 -14.85 11.62
C VAL A 246 10.86 -16.38 11.68
N ALA A 247 10.38 -16.96 12.78
CA ALA A 247 10.23 -18.41 12.90
C ALA A 247 9.28 -19.00 11.83
N GLN A 248 8.11 -18.37 11.63
CA GLN A 248 7.15 -18.83 10.61
C GLN A 248 7.71 -18.68 9.19
N MET A 249 8.35 -17.54 8.89
CA MET A 249 8.95 -17.29 7.58
C MET A 249 10.12 -18.23 7.31
N ASN A 250 10.89 -18.63 8.34
CA ASN A 250 11.96 -19.62 8.22
C ASN A 250 11.41 -21.00 7.83
N SER A 251 10.28 -21.40 8.45
CA SER A 251 9.56 -22.64 8.10
C SER A 251 9.09 -22.59 6.64
N LEU A 252 8.40 -21.52 6.26
CA LEU A 252 7.90 -21.30 4.89
C LEU A 252 9.04 -21.32 3.86
N ALA A 253 10.12 -20.58 4.10
CA ALA A 253 11.28 -20.49 3.23
C ALA A 253 12.01 -21.83 3.04
N SER A 254 11.93 -22.73 4.04
CA SER A 254 12.55 -24.07 3.98
C SER A 254 11.62 -25.14 3.40
N GLY A 255 10.34 -24.81 3.17
CA GLY A 255 9.34 -25.76 2.69
C GLY A 255 9.36 -26.03 1.19
N ALA A 256 8.45 -26.90 0.73
CA ALA A 256 8.31 -27.28 -0.68
C ALA A 256 7.36 -26.38 -1.49
N GLY A 257 6.89 -25.27 -0.92
CA GLY A 257 5.91 -24.36 -1.55
C GLY A 257 6.44 -23.58 -2.75
N ASP A 258 5.65 -22.61 -3.20
CA ASP A 258 5.98 -21.76 -4.36
C ASP A 258 7.32 -21.01 -4.17
N ALA A 259 8.15 -20.99 -5.21
CA ALA A 259 9.50 -20.42 -5.13
C ALA A 259 9.53 -18.91 -4.91
N LEU A 260 8.52 -18.18 -5.44
CA LEU A 260 8.38 -16.74 -5.21
C LEU A 260 7.99 -16.47 -3.75
N VAL A 261 7.00 -17.21 -3.22
CA VAL A 261 6.55 -17.07 -1.83
C VAL A 261 7.71 -17.35 -0.86
N ARG A 262 8.51 -18.39 -1.12
CA ARG A 262 9.72 -18.67 -0.31
C ARG A 262 10.76 -17.56 -0.40
N ALA A 263 11.05 -17.06 -1.59
CA ALA A 263 12.00 -15.96 -1.77
C ALA A 263 11.52 -14.68 -1.05
N LEU A 264 10.22 -14.38 -1.12
CA LEU A 264 9.62 -13.25 -0.41
C LEU A 264 9.71 -13.43 1.11
N ALA A 265 9.48 -14.63 1.64
CA ALA A 265 9.67 -14.92 3.06
C ALA A 265 11.12 -14.66 3.51
N VAL A 266 12.10 -15.11 2.71
CA VAL A 266 13.52 -14.83 2.95
C VAL A 266 13.80 -13.32 2.89
N GLN A 267 13.23 -12.59 1.93
CA GLN A 267 13.36 -11.13 1.88
C GLN A 267 12.89 -10.45 3.18
N LYS A 268 11.76 -10.90 3.73
CA LYS A 268 11.22 -10.33 4.97
C LYS A 268 12.11 -10.70 6.17
N ILE A 269 12.71 -11.89 6.19
CA ILE A 269 13.69 -12.26 7.21
C ILE A 269 14.89 -11.31 7.17
N TYR A 270 15.46 -11.02 5.98
CA TYR A 270 16.59 -10.09 5.86
C TYR A 270 16.28 -8.73 6.48
N ARG A 271 15.08 -8.20 6.23
CA ARG A 271 14.64 -6.89 6.75
C ARG A 271 14.39 -6.87 8.26
N LEU A 272 14.16 -8.04 8.87
CA LEU A 272 13.99 -8.18 10.31
C LEU A 272 15.30 -8.51 11.05
N SER A 273 16.39 -8.77 10.33
CA SER A 273 17.72 -9.10 10.86
C SER A 273 18.69 -7.93 10.75
N ALA A 274 19.80 -8.00 11.49
CA ALA A 274 20.94 -7.13 11.22
C ALA A 274 21.60 -7.49 9.87
N PRO A 275 22.21 -6.55 9.12
CA PRO A 275 22.74 -6.83 7.77
C PRO A 275 23.78 -7.95 7.69
N ASP A 276 24.60 -8.12 8.73
CA ASP A 276 25.58 -9.20 8.87
C ASP A 276 24.90 -10.55 9.14
N GLU A 277 23.95 -10.60 10.07
CA GLU A 277 23.12 -11.78 10.30
C GLU A 277 22.33 -12.19 9.05
N ALA A 278 21.79 -11.21 8.33
CA ALA A 278 21.06 -11.41 7.09
C ALA A 278 21.95 -12.01 6.00
N ALA A 279 23.25 -11.70 6.00
CA ALA A 279 24.23 -12.30 5.08
C ALA A 279 24.42 -13.80 5.37
N ASP A 280 24.50 -14.19 6.63
CA ASP A 280 24.60 -15.61 7.03
C ASP A 280 23.32 -16.38 6.67
N VAL A 281 22.14 -15.77 6.88
CA VAL A 281 20.86 -16.32 6.45
C VAL A 281 20.83 -16.51 4.92
N ALA A 282 21.31 -15.52 4.16
CA ALA A 282 21.36 -15.58 2.71
C ALA A 282 22.27 -16.72 2.21
N VAL A 283 23.46 -16.87 2.80
CA VAL A 283 24.38 -17.97 2.49
C VAL A 283 23.70 -19.31 2.70
N HIS A 284 23.05 -19.49 3.86
CA HIS A 284 22.36 -20.73 4.21
C HIS A 284 21.26 -21.11 3.20
N TYR A 285 20.38 -20.16 2.86
CA TYR A 285 19.28 -20.45 1.93
C TYR A 285 19.75 -20.69 0.50
N ILE A 286 20.72 -19.90 0.01
CA ILE A 286 21.25 -20.09 -1.35
C ILE A 286 21.99 -21.44 -1.46
N ALA A 287 22.78 -21.81 -0.44
CA ALA A 287 23.51 -23.07 -0.42
C ALA A 287 22.57 -24.31 -0.41
N ARG A 288 21.39 -24.19 0.19
CA ARG A 288 20.36 -25.25 0.19
C ARG A 288 19.65 -25.44 -1.15
N GLY A 289 19.62 -24.42 -2.00
CA GLY A 289 18.94 -24.49 -3.29
C GLY A 289 18.70 -23.12 -3.91
N ALA A 290 19.64 -22.67 -4.74
CA ALA A 290 19.51 -21.41 -5.46
C ALA A 290 18.40 -21.47 -6.52
N THR A 291 17.37 -20.64 -6.35
CA THR A 291 16.34 -20.37 -7.37
C THR A 291 16.49 -18.95 -7.91
N GLY A 292 15.96 -18.70 -9.12
CA GLY A 292 15.99 -17.37 -9.73
C GLY A 292 15.42 -16.28 -8.81
N PRO A 293 14.19 -16.44 -8.27
CA PRO A 293 13.60 -15.47 -7.35
C PRO A 293 14.44 -15.23 -6.08
N LEU A 294 15.00 -16.29 -5.48
CA LEU A 294 15.82 -16.16 -4.27
C LEU A 294 17.13 -15.40 -4.52
N VAL A 295 17.80 -15.71 -5.63
CA VAL A 295 19.05 -15.04 -6.00
C VAL A 295 18.81 -13.57 -6.33
N MET A 296 17.80 -13.26 -7.17
CA MET A 296 17.46 -11.86 -7.48
C MET A 296 17.10 -11.07 -6.22
N THR A 297 16.23 -11.64 -5.37
CA THR A 297 15.84 -11.02 -4.08
C THR A 297 17.06 -10.73 -3.20
N THR A 298 18.01 -11.68 -3.12
CA THR A 298 19.21 -11.50 -2.31
C THR A 298 20.13 -10.44 -2.91
N LEU A 299 20.31 -10.42 -4.23
CA LEU A 299 21.09 -9.38 -4.91
C LEU A 299 20.51 -7.99 -4.70
N ASP A 300 19.18 -7.87 -4.76
CA ASP A 300 18.49 -6.61 -4.51
C ASP A 300 18.60 -6.17 -3.05
N ALA A 301 18.52 -7.12 -2.11
CA ALA A 301 18.73 -6.85 -0.68
C ALA A 301 20.17 -6.44 -0.36
N VAL A 302 21.16 -6.97 -1.09
CA VAL A 302 22.55 -6.48 -1.00
C VAL A 302 22.65 -5.06 -1.54
N ALA A 303 22.03 -4.78 -2.70
CA ALA A 303 22.05 -3.46 -3.31
C ALA A 303 21.39 -2.38 -2.44
N SER A 304 20.33 -2.72 -1.70
CA SER A 304 19.65 -1.81 -0.76
C SER A 304 20.37 -1.65 0.58
N GLY A 305 21.32 -2.53 0.90
CA GLY A 305 22.02 -2.56 2.19
C GLY A 305 21.26 -3.32 3.29
N ASP A 306 20.17 -4.02 2.95
CA ASP A 306 19.48 -4.93 3.88
C ASP A 306 20.32 -6.18 4.18
N VAL A 307 21.21 -6.56 3.26
CA VAL A 307 22.15 -7.67 3.42
C VAL A 307 23.57 -7.19 3.18
N GLN A 308 24.49 -7.47 4.10
CA GLN A 308 25.90 -7.15 3.92
C GLN A 308 26.54 -8.10 2.90
N LEU A 309 27.23 -7.58 1.90
CA LEU A 309 28.02 -8.40 0.97
C LEU A 309 29.32 -8.91 1.61
N SER A 310 29.22 -9.95 2.43
CA SER A 310 30.38 -10.64 3.01
C SER A 310 31.18 -11.39 1.93
N PRO A 311 32.48 -11.70 2.15
CA PRO A 311 33.26 -12.52 1.23
C PRO A 311 32.62 -13.89 0.96
N THR A 312 32.07 -14.53 2.00
CA THR A 312 31.35 -15.80 1.90
C THR A 312 30.12 -15.66 1.02
N LEU A 313 29.26 -14.67 1.28
CA LEU A 313 28.06 -14.43 0.48
C LEU A 313 28.40 -14.12 -0.98
N ARG A 314 29.44 -13.32 -1.24
CA ARG A 314 29.93 -13.04 -2.60
C ARG A 314 30.29 -14.33 -3.33
N SER A 315 31.03 -15.24 -2.67
CA SER A 315 31.39 -16.53 -3.27
C SER A 315 30.15 -17.42 -3.50
N THR A 316 29.23 -17.48 -2.53
CA THR A 316 28.00 -18.26 -2.65
C THR A 316 27.13 -17.76 -3.80
N LEU A 317 26.97 -16.44 -3.94
CA LEU A 317 26.24 -15.83 -5.06
C LEU A 317 26.94 -16.09 -6.41
N ALA A 318 28.28 -16.04 -6.46
CA ALA A 318 29.05 -16.34 -7.67
C ALA A 318 28.76 -17.77 -8.16
N THR A 319 28.78 -18.76 -7.26
CA THR A 319 28.39 -20.14 -7.57
C THR A 319 26.93 -20.22 -8.00
N ALA A 320 26.04 -19.50 -7.33
CA ALA A 320 24.61 -19.50 -7.65
C ALA A 320 24.33 -18.96 -9.05
N VAL A 321 24.97 -17.88 -9.50
CA VAL A 321 24.75 -17.31 -10.85
C VAL A 321 25.50 -18.06 -11.96
N ALA A 322 26.49 -18.89 -11.59
CA ALA A 322 27.18 -19.79 -12.50
C ALA A 322 26.41 -21.09 -12.79
N ARG A 323 25.33 -21.38 -12.04
CA ARG A 323 24.53 -22.58 -12.27
C ARG A 323 23.93 -22.60 -13.69
N PRO A 324 23.70 -23.78 -14.30
CA PRO A 324 23.19 -23.88 -15.68
C PRO A 324 21.84 -23.19 -15.88
N SER A 325 20.97 -23.19 -14.87
CA SER A 325 19.64 -22.59 -14.91
C SER A 325 19.59 -21.09 -14.57
N ALA A 326 20.73 -20.45 -14.28
CA ALA A 326 20.76 -19.01 -14.02
C ALA A 326 20.45 -18.21 -15.28
N SER A 327 19.56 -17.24 -15.14
CA SER A 327 19.21 -16.29 -16.21
C SER A 327 20.34 -15.29 -16.48
N SER A 328 20.31 -14.66 -17.66
CA SER A 328 21.21 -13.53 -17.98
C SER A 328 21.00 -12.35 -17.03
N ALA A 329 19.76 -12.09 -16.61
CA ALA A 329 19.41 -11.05 -15.67
C ALA A 329 20.10 -11.24 -14.31
N GLU A 330 20.13 -12.46 -13.77
CA GLU A 330 20.83 -12.76 -12.51
C GLU A 330 22.33 -12.48 -12.60
N ARG A 331 22.97 -12.92 -13.70
CA ARG A 331 24.41 -12.69 -13.92
C ARG A 331 24.73 -11.20 -14.05
N GLN A 332 23.91 -10.47 -14.81
CA GLN A 332 24.05 -9.03 -14.97
C GLN A 332 23.87 -8.30 -13.63
N ARG A 333 22.84 -8.66 -12.85
CA ARG A 333 22.57 -8.06 -11.55
C ARG A 333 23.69 -8.33 -10.55
N PHE A 334 24.23 -9.55 -10.53
CA PHE A 334 25.40 -9.88 -9.72
C PHE A 334 26.63 -9.03 -10.10
N GLY A 335 26.90 -8.86 -11.39
CA GLY A 335 27.98 -7.99 -11.87
C GLY A 335 27.84 -6.54 -11.40
N GLN A 336 26.62 -6.00 -11.41
CA GLN A 336 26.34 -4.65 -10.89
C GLN A 336 26.60 -4.54 -9.39
N VAL A 337 26.09 -5.51 -8.60
CA VAL A 337 26.19 -5.49 -7.14
C VAL A 337 27.65 -5.65 -6.67
N VAL A 338 28.41 -6.54 -7.30
CA VAL A 338 29.82 -6.76 -6.95
C VAL A 338 30.71 -5.63 -7.46
N GLY A 339 30.43 -5.10 -8.66
CA GLY A 339 31.18 -4.00 -9.26
C GLY A 339 30.98 -2.66 -8.56
N ALA A 340 29.81 -2.41 -7.96
CA ALA A 340 29.56 -1.20 -7.16
C ALA A 340 30.21 -1.22 -5.77
N GLY A 341 30.77 -2.37 -5.35
CA GLY A 341 31.46 -2.53 -4.06
C GLY A 341 32.99 -2.41 -4.15
N GLN A 342 33.53 -1.99 -5.30
CA GLN A 342 34.94 -1.59 -5.51
C GLN A 342 35.03 -0.08 -5.65
#